data_AF-A0A1Q5G5S6-F1
#
_entry.id   AF-A0A1Q5G5S6-F1
#
_cell.length_a   1.000
_cell.length_b   1.000
_cell.length_c   1.000
_cell.angle_alpha   90.00
_cell.angle_beta   90.00
_cell.angle_gamma   90.00
#
_symmetry.space_group_name_H-M   'P 1'
#
loop_
_entity.id
_entity.type
_entity.pdbx_description
1 polymer ?
#
loop_
_entity_poly.entity_id
_entity_poly.type
_entity_poly.pdbx_seq_one_letter_code
_entity_poly.pdbx_strand_id
1 'polypeptide(L)'
;MGHNDGTTVVTYASLDLAAGEIKKQAANLAQDLKEISSMIAKVSELWEGEAKQAYTTAQKRWNADATAIQSNLDEIARKVAEAAPIYRGGDKRAAANF
;
A
#
# COMPACT_ATOMS: atom_id res chain seq x y z
N MET A 1 -34.85 -13.70 -15.62
CA MET A 1 -33.50 -14.27 -15.79
C MET A 1 -32.54 -13.53 -14.87
N GLY A 2 -32.35 -14.03 -13.66
CA GLY A 2 -31.38 -13.49 -12.69
C GLY A 2 -30.18 -14.41 -12.66
N HIS A 3 -29.06 -13.99 -13.26
CA HIS A 3 -27.83 -14.78 -13.33
C HIS A 3 -26.57 -13.94 -13.09
N ASN A 4 -26.67 -12.83 -12.35
CA ASN A 4 -25.52 -11.97 -12.03
C ASN A 4 -25.19 -11.91 -10.52
N ASP A 5 -26.01 -12.50 -9.65
CA ASP A 5 -25.87 -12.37 -8.20
C ASP A 5 -24.59 -13.08 -7.68
N GLY A 6 -24.35 -14.31 -8.13
CA GLY A 6 -23.15 -15.07 -7.75
C GLY A 6 -21.84 -14.49 -8.28
N THR A 7 -21.82 -13.96 -9.49
CA THR A 7 -20.63 -13.34 -10.10
C THR A 7 -20.23 -12.05 -9.38
N THR A 8 -21.22 -11.28 -8.93
CA THR A 8 -21.01 -10.02 -8.23
C THR A 8 -20.47 -10.27 -6.81
N VAL A 9 -21.04 -11.24 -6.09
CA VAL A 9 -20.54 -11.68 -4.76
C VAL A 9 -19.11 -12.19 -4.81
N VAL A 10 -18.76 -13.02 -5.79
CA VAL A 10 -17.38 -13.52 -5.98
C VAL A 10 -16.42 -12.38 -6.29
N THR A 11 -16.85 -11.40 -7.09
CA THR A 11 -16.04 -10.22 -7.41
C THR A 11 -15.80 -9.35 -6.17
N TYR A 12 -16.78 -9.16 -5.30
CA TYR A 12 -16.61 -8.42 -4.04
C TYR A 12 -15.61 -9.09 -3.10
N ALA A 13 -15.75 -10.40 -2.89
CA ALA A 13 -14.83 -11.16 -2.06
C ALA A 13 -13.40 -11.05 -2.62
N SER A 14 -13.23 -11.08 -3.94
CA SER A 14 -11.92 -10.92 -4.57
C SER A 14 -11.31 -9.51 -4.39
N LEU A 15 -12.13 -8.46 -4.39
CA LEU A 15 -11.69 -7.07 -4.17
C LEU A 15 -11.27 -6.83 -2.71
N ASP A 16 -12.05 -7.32 -1.74
CA ASP A 16 -11.71 -7.21 -0.32
C ASP A 16 -10.43 -8.00 0.00
N LEU A 17 -10.26 -9.19 -0.59
CA LEU A 17 -9.03 -9.98 -0.49
C LEU A 17 -7.83 -9.24 -1.11
N ALA A 18 -8.00 -8.64 -2.29
CA ALA A 18 -6.95 -7.86 -2.94
C ALA A 18 -6.53 -6.64 -2.11
N ALA A 19 -7.50 -5.92 -1.52
CA ALA A 19 -7.21 -4.79 -0.63
C ALA A 19 -6.45 -5.23 0.62
N GLY A 20 -6.82 -6.37 1.21
CA GLY A 20 -6.11 -6.96 2.34
C GLY A 20 -4.68 -7.35 2.01
N GLU A 21 -4.47 -7.97 0.85
CA GLU A 21 -3.15 -8.40 0.40
C GLU A 21 -2.24 -7.19 0.08
N ILE A 22 -2.78 -6.13 -0.55
CA ILE A 22 -2.04 -4.88 -0.80
C ILE A 22 -1.58 -4.25 0.52
N LYS A 23 -2.46 -4.17 1.53
CA LYS A 23 -2.10 -3.65 2.86
C LYS A 23 -0.98 -4.46 3.51
N LYS A 24 -1.06 -5.79 3.41
CA LYS A 24 -0.03 -6.69 3.94
C LYS A 24 1.32 -6.49 3.22
N GLN A 25 1.31 -6.41 1.89
CA GLN A 25 2.52 -6.16 1.11
C GLN A 25 3.12 -4.78 1.40
N ALA A 26 2.28 -3.76 1.62
CA ALA A 26 2.72 -2.43 2.04
C ALA A 26 3.41 -2.44 3.41
N ALA A 27 2.84 -3.17 4.38
CA ALA A 27 3.45 -3.33 5.70
C ALA A 27 4.81 -4.06 5.63
N ASN A 28 4.88 -5.14 4.84
CA ASN A 28 6.13 -5.87 4.62
C ASN A 28 7.20 -4.98 3.98
N LEU A 29 6.85 -4.23 2.94
CA LEU A 29 7.79 -3.33 2.27
C LEU A 29 8.30 -2.23 3.21
N ALA A 30 7.44 -1.67 4.06
CA ALA A 30 7.86 -0.69 5.07
C ALA A 30 8.87 -1.29 6.07
N GLN A 31 8.66 -2.55 6.48
CA GLN A 31 9.59 -3.27 7.34
C GLN A 31 10.93 -3.51 6.63
N ASP A 32 10.93 -3.98 5.39
CA ASP A 32 12.14 -4.23 4.60
C ASP A 32 12.96 -2.94 4.40
N LEU A 33 12.28 -1.83 4.09
CA LEU A 33 12.93 -0.52 3.93
C LEU A 33 13.59 -0.04 5.24
N LYS A 34 12.97 -0.32 6.39
CA LYS A 34 13.53 0.00 7.71
C LYS A 34 14.72 -0.88 8.05
N GLU A 35 14.68 -2.17 7.69
CA GLU A 35 15.78 -3.09 7.88
C GLU A 35 17.00 -2.69 7.05
N ILE A 36 16.80 -2.37 5.77
CA ILE A 36 17.86 -1.85 4.90
C ILE A 36 18.45 -0.56 5.47
N SER A 37 17.61 0.39 5.90
CA SER A 37 18.08 1.63 6.52
C SER A 37 18.96 1.37 7.76
N SER A 38 18.54 0.42 8.61
CA SER A 38 19.29 0.03 9.82
C SER A 38 20.63 -0.62 9.49
N MET A 39 20.69 -1.48 8.47
CA MET A 39 21.94 -2.07 8.00
C MET A 39 22.90 -1.02 7.48
N ILE A 40 22.42 -0.07 6.67
CA ILE A 40 23.26 1.01 6.14
C ILE A 40 23.74 1.91 7.30
N ALA A 41 22.90 2.21 8.28
CA ALA A 41 23.28 2.99 9.45
C ALA A 41 24.44 2.35 10.23
N LYS A 42 24.41 1.03 10.44
CA LYS A 42 25.52 0.30 11.09
C LYS A 42 26.82 0.40 10.29
N VAL A 43 26.75 0.29 8.96
CA VAL A 43 27.94 0.40 8.11
C VAL A 43 28.49 1.83 8.10
N SER A 44 27.61 2.83 8.22
CA SER A 44 27.99 4.25 8.23
C SER A 44 28.77 4.70 9.47
N GLU A 45 28.72 3.94 10.56
CA GLU A 45 29.52 4.23 11.77
C GLU A 45 31.03 4.23 11.50
N LEU A 46 31.46 3.50 10.46
CA LEU A 46 32.85 3.40 10.03
C LEU A 46 33.26 4.51 9.05
N TRP A 47 32.35 5.39 8.65
CA TRP A 47 32.62 6.42 7.64
C TRP A 47 32.97 7.75 8.28
N GLU A 48 34.14 8.28 7.91
CA GLU A 48 34.64 9.58 8.37
C GLU A 48 34.80 10.58 7.22
N GLY A 49 34.85 11.87 7.55
CA GLY A 49 35.09 12.94 6.57
C GLY A 49 33.99 13.08 5.51
N GLU A 50 34.38 13.18 4.24
CA GLU A 50 33.48 13.37 3.09
C GLU A 50 32.47 12.23 2.91
N ALA A 51 32.85 10.99 3.26
CA ALA A 51 31.96 9.83 3.19
C ALA A 51 30.74 9.97 4.12
N LYS A 52 30.91 10.62 5.28
CA LYS A 52 29.83 10.88 6.24
C LYS A 52 28.83 11.91 5.72
N GLN A 53 29.29 12.92 4.99
CA GLN A 53 28.41 13.90 4.34
C GLN A 53 27.63 13.29 3.17
N ALA A 54 28.30 12.50 2.34
CA ALA A 54 27.67 11.75 1.26
C ALA A 54 26.58 10.81 1.81
N TYR A 55 26.88 10.10 2.89
CA TYR A 55 25.91 9.25 3.57
C TYR A 55 24.69 10.01 4.09
N THR A 56 24.91 11.12 4.80
CA THR A 56 23.81 11.92 5.34
C THR A 56 22.85 12.35 4.23
N THR A 57 23.39 12.68 3.05
CA THR A 57 22.59 13.03 1.86
C THR A 57 21.84 11.81 1.31
N ALA A 58 22.51 10.67 1.18
CA ALA A 58 21.90 9.42 0.72
C ALA A 58 20.79 8.94 1.68
N GLN A 59 21.00 9.06 3.00
CA GLN A 59 20.05 8.68 4.03
C GLN A 59 18.79 9.56 3.99
N LYS A 60 18.94 10.87 3.79
CA LYS A 60 17.79 11.77 3.61
C LYS A 60 16.96 11.38 2.38
N ARG A 61 17.62 11.09 1.25
CA ARG A 61 16.95 10.66 0.03
C ARG A 61 16.24 9.32 0.22
N TRP A 62 16.91 8.36 0.85
CA TRP A 62 16.32 7.06 1.21
C TRP A 62 15.04 7.22 2.03
N ASN A 63 15.07 8.04 3.08
CA ASN A 63 13.90 8.26 3.92
C ASN A 63 12.74 8.91 3.15
N ALA A 64 13.04 9.84 2.25
CA ALA A 64 12.04 10.46 1.38
C ALA A 64 11.41 9.44 0.42
N ASP A 65 12.24 8.63 -0.24
CA ASP A 65 11.78 7.61 -1.18
C ASP A 65 10.95 6.52 -0.48
N ALA A 66 11.39 6.06 0.70
CA ALA A 66 10.66 5.09 1.51
C ALA A 66 9.28 5.63 1.95
N THR A 67 9.22 6.90 2.37
CA THR A 67 7.96 7.56 2.75
C THR A 67 7.01 7.69 1.56
N ALA A 68 7.54 8.05 0.38
CA ALA A 68 6.75 8.16 -0.84
C ALA A 68 6.16 6.80 -1.26
N ILE A 69 6.97 5.74 -1.20
CA ILE A 69 6.51 4.37 -1.49
C ILE A 69 5.38 3.96 -0.55
N GLN A 70 5.54 4.17 0.77
CA GLN A 70 4.50 3.85 1.74
C GLN A 70 3.20 4.63 1.45
N SER A 71 3.31 5.94 1.23
CA SER A 71 2.15 6.79 0.92
C SER A 71 1.40 6.33 -0.32
N ASN A 72 2.12 5.95 -1.38
CA ASN A 72 1.53 5.47 -2.62
C ASN A 72 0.79 4.14 -2.42
N LEU A 73 1.34 3.22 -1.64
CA LEU A 73 0.69 1.95 -1.34
C LEU A 73 -0.56 2.13 -0.47
N ASP A 74 -0.51 3.04 0.50
CA ASP A 74 -1.69 3.40 1.31
C ASP A 74 -2.78 4.07 0.46
N GLU A 75 -2.40 4.86 -0.55
CA GLU A 75 -3.34 5.45 -1.50
C GLU A 75 -3.97 4.38 -2.41
N ILE A 76 -3.19 3.44 -2.93
CA ILE A 76 -3.69 2.31 -3.73
C ILE A 76 -4.66 1.47 -2.89
N ALA A 77 -4.28 1.10 -1.66
CA ALA A 77 -5.13 0.34 -0.76
C ALA A 77 -6.46 1.07 -0.48
N ARG A 78 -6.43 2.39 -0.29
CA ARG A 78 -7.64 3.23 -0.15
C ARG A 78 -8.49 3.21 -1.40
N LYS A 79 -7.92 3.44 -2.58
CA LYS A 79 -8.66 3.42 -3.86
C LYS A 79 -9.34 2.08 -4.13
N VAL A 80 -8.66 0.97 -3.83
CA VAL A 80 -9.24 -0.39 -3.95
C VAL A 80 -10.39 -0.56 -2.94
N ALA A 81 -10.21 -0.10 -1.69
CA ALA A 81 -11.25 -0.15 -0.68
C ALA A 81 -12.45 0.77 -0.96
N GLU A 82 -12.25 1.91 -1.62
CA GLU A 82 -13.30 2.85 -2.04
C GLU A 82 -14.08 2.36 -3.28
N ALA A 83 -13.44 1.60 -4.16
CA ALA A 83 -14.12 0.95 -5.28
C ALA A 83 -15.15 -0.11 -4.82
N ALA A 84 -14.95 -0.73 -3.66
CA ALA A 84 -15.86 -1.74 -3.11
C ALA A 84 -17.26 -1.20 -2.68
N PRO A 85 -17.40 -0.05 -1.98
CA PRO A 85 -18.69 0.48 -1.54
C PRO A 85 -19.49 1.29 -2.59
N ILE A 86 -18.87 1.83 -3.65
CA ILE A 86 -19.61 2.63 -4.66
C ILE A 86 -20.74 1.81 -5.33
N TYR A 87 -20.63 0.49 -5.39
CA TYR A 87 -21.68 -0.39 -5.92
C TYR A 87 -22.66 -0.94 -4.87
N ARG A 88 -22.33 -0.96 -3.57
CA ARG A 88 -23.29 -1.35 -2.50
C ARG A 88 -24.47 -0.38 -2.38
N GLY A 89 -24.25 0.90 -2.68
CA GLY A 89 -25.31 1.92 -2.69
C GLY A 89 -26.11 1.95 -3.99
N GLY A 90 -25.48 1.61 -5.12
CA GLY A 90 -26.12 1.54 -6.44
C GLY A 90 -27.15 0.41 -6.51
N ASP A 91 -26.80 -0.77 -6.02
CA ASP A 91 -27.68 -1.95 -6.08
C ASP A 91 -28.84 -1.86 -5.08
N LYS A 92 -28.63 -1.28 -3.88
CA LYS A 92 -29.74 -0.98 -2.97
C LYS A 92 -30.74 0.03 -3.54
N ARG A 93 -30.31 0.97 -4.38
CA ARG A 93 -31.22 1.90 -5.08
C ARG A 93 -31.90 1.24 -6.28
N ALA A 94 -31.22 0.34 -6.98
CA ALA A 94 -31.84 -0.43 -8.06
C ALA A 94 -32.87 -1.43 -7.51
N ALA A 95 -32.54 -2.17 -6.46
CA ALA A 95 -33.41 -3.13 -5.78
C ALA A 95 -34.55 -2.50 -4.96
N ALA A 96 -34.46 -1.21 -4.62
CA ALA A 96 -35.56 -0.46 -4.01
C ALA A 96 -36.53 0.14 -5.06
N ASN A 97 -36.16 0.13 -6.34
CA ASN A 97 -36.94 0.68 -7.45
C ASN A 97 -37.58 -0.41 -8.34
N PHE A 98 -37.52 -1.68 -7.93
CA PHE A 98 -38.24 -2.82 -8.51
C PHE A 98 -39.02 -3.54 -7.40
#